data_AF-W4IVI1-F1
#
_entry.id   AF-W4IVI1-F1
#
_cell.length_a   1.000
_cell.length_b   1.000
_cell.length_c   1.000
_cell.angle_alpha   90.00
_cell.angle_beta   90.00
_cell.angle_gamma   90.00
#
_symmetry.space_group_name_H-M   'P 1'
#
loop_
_entity.id
_entity.type
_entity.pdbx_description
1 polymer ?
#
loop_
_entity_poly.entity_id
_entity_poly.type
_entity_poly.pdbx_seq_one_letter_code
_entity_poly.pdbx_strand_id
1 'polypeptide(L)'
;MNNMLNEKKNFIRHVLMNSPPGKLYDLVKDINILLGSSVSIQKILEEVLKDYNEKNYNFILTDKNEYGTIDISLTYFEDANINFKTSKCFEKKVRVNRDVDMFSSNILSAINEYENYILYDLNNFFTNITNVLETVKELKYPEELENYRKECDKKLVDYVQEHYKKWSNLQTINYPEVHIKSPNGLRSEHCSSVYAYNEEDIFYLFFIICCDRSYLKNFQYY
;
A
#
# COMPACT_ATOMS: atom_id res chain seq x y z
N MET A 1 0.27 -27.68 14.42
CA MET A 1 0.79 -26.62 15.32
C MET A 1 1.70 -25.61 14.62
N ASN A 2 2.62 -26.04 13.74
CA ASN A 2 3.56 -25.14 13.04
C ASN A 2 2.93 -24.13 12.06
N ASN A 3 1.77 -24.42 11.47
CA ASN A 3 1.21 -23.56 10.41
C ASN A 3 0.70 -22.21 10.93
N MET A 4 0.02 -22.19 12.08
CA MET A 4 -0.54 -20.97 12.68
C MET A 4 0.54 -20.00 13.17
N LEU A 5 1.63 -20.52 13.74
CA LEU A 5 2.78 -19.69 14.14
C LEU A 5 3.48 -19.12 12.90
N ASN A 6 3.53 -19.87 11.80
CA ASN A 6 4.11 -19.42 10.54
C ASN A 6 3.26 -18.34 9.87
N GLU A 7 1.94 -18.43 9.90
CA GLU A 7 1.04 -17.36 9.43
C GLU A 7 1.19 -16.08 10.25
N LYS A 8 1.27 -16.20 11.59
CA LYS A 8 1.59 -15.05 12.46
C LYS A 8 2.95 -14.45 12.11
N LYS A 9 3.96 -15.27 11.84
CA LYS A 9 5.28 -14.80 11.39
C LYS A 9 5.18 -14.01 10.10
N ASN A 10 4.47 -14.53 9.10
CA ASN A 10 4.28 -13.87 7.81
C ASN A 10 3.52 -12.54 7.96
N PHE A 11 2.48 -12.50 8.78
CA PHE A 11 1.73 -11.28 9.08
C PHE A 11 2.63 -10.23 9.75
N ILE A 12 3.33 -10.59 10.83
CA ILE A 12 4.25 -9.68 11.55
C ILE A 12 5.31 -9.13 10.60
N ARG A 13 5.91 -10.01 9.77
CA ARG A 13 6.89 -9.63 8.77
C ARG A 13 6.31 -8.64 7.76
N HIS A 14 5.13 -8.91 7.23
CA HIS A 14 4.48 -8.01 6.28
C HIS A 14 4.20 -6.64 6.88
N VAL A 15 3.66 -6.58 8.10
CA VAL A 15 3.29 -5.33 8.78
C VAL A 15 4.53 -4.49 9.12
N LEU A 16 5.54 -5.09 9.77
CA LEU A 16 6.72 -4.34 10.18
C LEU A 16 7.62 -3.94 9.01
N MET A 17 7.81 -4.81 7.99
CA MET A 17 8.67 -4.48 6.84
C MET A 17 8.14 -3.35 5.95
N ASN A 18 6.86 -2.99 6.14
CA ASN A 18 6.19 -1.88 5.47
C ASN A 18 5.82 -0.75 6.45
N SER A 19 6.30 -0.81 7.70
CA SER A 19 6.10 0.26 8.66
C SER A 19 6.71 1.57 8.16
N PRO A 20 5.99 2.70 8.26
CA PRO A 20 6.58 4.02 8.07
C PRO A 20 7.78 4.23 9.01
N PRO A 21 8.80 4.99 8.57
CA PRO A 21 9.90 5.40 9.44
C PRO A 21 9.35 6.09 10.70
N GLY A 22 9.94 5.78 11.87
CA GLY A 22 9.55 6.37 13.15
C GLY A 22 8.28 5.79 13.80
N LYS A 23 7.52 4.91 13.13
CA LYS A 23 6.31 4.26 13.68
C LYS A 23 6.50 2.83 14.17
N LEU A 24 7.72 2.30 14.05
CA LEU A 24 8.03 0.91 14.34
C LEU A 24 7.72 0.54 15.80
N TYR A 25 8.00 1.43 16.76
CA TYR A 25 7.74 1.20 18.17
C TYR A 25 6.23 1.07 18.49
N ASP A 26 5.42 1.97 17.93
CA ASP A 26 3.97 1.94 18.09
C ASP A 26 3.39 0.65 17.50
N LEU A 27 3.88 0.26 16.31
CA LEU A 27 3.42 -0.96 15.63
C LEU A 27 3.80 -2.24 16.39
N VAL A 28 4.99 -2.29 16.99
CA VAL A 28 5.39 -3.41 17.86
C VAL A 28 4.49 -3.49 19.10
N LYS A 29 4.13 -2.35 19.70
CA LYS A 29 3.20 -2.29 20.82
C LYS A 29 1.82 -2.84 20.43
N ASP A 30 1.29 -2.43 19.27
CA ASP A 30 0.00 -2.90 18.77
C ASP A 30 0.01 -4.40 18.44
N ILE A 31 1.09 -4.90 17.84
CA ILE A 31 1.26 -6.34 17.57
C ILE A 31 1.29 -7.14 18.88
N ASN A 32 1.96 -6.63 19.92
CA ASN A 32 1.98 -7.28 21.24
C ASN A 32 0.58 -7.32 21.89
N ILE A 33 -0.24 -6.28 21.68
CA ILE A 33 -1.64 -6.26 22.12
C ILE A 33 -2.47 -7.28 21.33
N LEU A 34 -2.29 -7.35 20.00
CA LEU A 34 -3.10 -8.17 19.10
C LEU A 34 -2.77 -9.68 19.19
N LEU A 35 -1.49 -10.02 19.27
CA LEU A 35 -1.01 -11.40 19.18
C LEU A 35 -0.51 -11.96 20.51
N GLY A 36 -0.35 -11.10 21.52
CA GLY A 36 0.18 -11.42 22.83
C GLY A 36 1.72 -11.49 22.87
N SER A 37 2.28 -11.34 24.07
CA SER A 37 3.74 -11.27 24.29
C SER A 37 4.39 -12.64 24.54
N SER A 38 4.01 -13.67 23.78
CA SER A 38 4.62 -15.01 23.94
C SER A 38 6.09 -15.01 23.49
N VAL A 39 6.92 -15.87 24.09
CA VAL A 39 8.35 -16.01 23.75
C VAL A 39 8.57 -16.24 22.24
N SER A 40 7.69 -17.00 21.59
CA SER A 40 7.77 -17.27 20.15
C SER A 40 7.49 -16.02 19.30
N ILE A 41 6.57 -15.15 19.74
CA ILE A 41 6.26 -13.90 19.04
C ILE A 41 7.37 -12.87 19.24
N GLN A 42 7.96 -12.78 20.43
CA GLN A 42 9.10 -11.90 20.68
C GLN A 42 10.30 -12.25 19.80
N LYS A 43 10.63 -13.54 19.65
CA LYS A 43 11.69 -13.98 18.73
C LYS A 43 11.43 -13.59 17.28
N ILE A 44 10.18 -13.68 16.82
CA ILE A 44 9.80 -13.26 15.47
C ILE A 44 9.95 -11.73 15.33
N LEU A 45 9.51 -10.97 16.32
CA LEU A 45 9.65 -9.51 16.32
C LEU A 45 11.12 -9.10 16.23
N GLU A 46 11.99 -9.68 17.07
CA GLU A 46 13.44 -9.42 17.04
C GLU A 46 14.05 -9.71 15.65
N GLU A 47 13.72 -10.85 15.03
CA GLU A 47 14.18 -11.21 13.69
C GLU A 47 13.75 -10.18 12.64
N VAL A 48 12.46 -9.80 12.64
CA VAL A 48 11.90 -8.87 11.66
C VAL A 48 12.39 -7.42 11.88
N LEU A 49 12.61 -7.01 13.13
CA LEU A 49 13.17 -5.69 13.44
C LEU A 49 14.60 -5.55 12.95
N LYS A 50 15.41 -6.62 13.04
CA LYS A 50 16.74 -6.65 12.45
C LYS A 50 16.68 -6.46 10.93
N ASP A 51 15.83 -7.23 10.25
CA ASP A 51 15.64 -7.12 8.79
C ASP A 51 15.13 -5.73 8.38
N TYR A 52 14.23 -5.12 9.17
CA TYR A 52 13.74 -3.77 8.94
C TYR A 52 14.86 -2.73 9.06
N ASN A 53 15.68 -2.83 10.10
CA ASN A 53 16.80 -1.92 10.30
C ASN A 53 17.78 -2.04 9.12
N GLU A 54 18.22 -3.26 8.78
CA GLU A 54 19.13 -3.50 7.66
C GLU A 54 18.59 -2.93 6.34
N LYS A 55 17.29 -3.11 6.06
CA LYS A 55 16.65 -2.56 4.86
C LYS A 55 16.66 -1.02 4.82
N ASN A 56 16.40 -0.36 5.95
CA ASN A 56 16.24 1.10 6.01
C ASN A 56 17.56 1.86 6.22
N TYR A 57 18.70 1.16 6.30
CA TYR A 57 20.05 1.76 6.43
C TYR A 57 20.96 1.54 5.19
N ASN A 58 20.41 1.25 4.01
CA ASN A 58 21.24 0.70 2.93
C ASN A 58 22.04 1.73 2.10
N PHE A 59 23.37 1.70 2.28
CA PHE A 59 24.35 1.86 1.20
C PHE A 59 24.91 0.48 0.84
N ILE A 60 24.75 0.05 -0.42
CA ILE A 60 25.39 -1.17 -0.94
C ILE A 60 26.50 -0.74 -1.89
N LEU A 61 27.76 -0.87 -1.46
CA LEU A 61 28.92 -0.69 -2.34
C LEU A 61 29.24 -2.04 -3.00
N THR A 62 29.26 -2.09 -4.34
CA THR A 62 29.70 -3.26 -5.11
C THR A 62 30.92 -2.93 -5.98
N ASP A 63 31.87 -3.85 -6.04
CA ASP A 63 33.27 -3.66 -6.48
C ASP A 63 33.51 -3.25 -7.95
N LYS A 64 32.50 -2.94 -8.77
CA LYS A 64 32.73 -2.62 -10.19
C LYS A 64 31.95 -1.46 -10.79
N ASN A 65 31.05 -0.81 -10.05
CA ASN A 65 30.38 0.46 -10.40
C ASN A 65 29.66 0.93 -9.14
N GLU A 66 29.58 2.25 -8.91
CA GLU A 66 28.79 2.80 -7.81
C GLU A 66 27.32 2.83 -8.22
N TYR A 67 26.59 1.85 -7.72
CA TYR A 67 25.13 1.83 -7.75
C TYR A 67 24.64 2.32 -6.40
N GLY A 68 23.84 3.39 -6.42
CA GLY A 68 23.17 3.90 -5.24
C GLY A 68 21.68 4.01 -5.49
N THR A 69 20.91 3.89 -4.42
CA THR A 69 19.47 4.16 -4.44
C THR A 69 19.19 5.19 -3.37
N ILE A 70 18.44 6.23 -3.70
CA ILE A 70 17.89 7.17 -2.74
C ILE A 70 16.40 6.85 -2.59
N ASP A 71 16.04 6.40 -1.40
CA ASP A 71 14.66 6.11 -1.00
C ASP A 71 14.14 7.23 -0.10
N ILE A 72 13.01 7.84 -0.49
CA ILE A 72 12.35 8.90 0.29
C ILE A 72 10.95 8.41 0.65
N SER A 73 10.63 8.42 1.95
CA SER A 73 9.33 8.03 2.48
C SER A 73 8.82 9.11 3.44
N LEU A 74 7.61 9.61 3.21
CA LEU A 74 6.93 10.63 4.01
C LEU A 74 5.53 10.13 4.39
N THR A 75 5.17 10.31 5.66
CA THR A 75 3.85 9.93 6.19
C THR A 75 3.28 11.08 7.01
N TYR A 76 2.10 11.57 6.64
CA TYR A 76 1.31 12.56 7.37
C TYR A 76 0.01 11.92 7.85
N PHE A 77 -0.39 12.18 9.10
CA PHE A 77 -1.50 11.47 9.75
C PHE A 77 -2.38 12.35 10.67
N GLU A 78 -2.27 13.68 10.59
CA GLU A 78 -3.00 14.59 11.50
C GLU A 78 -4.49 14.70 11.13
N ASP A 79 -4.80 15.03 9.87
CA ASP A 79 -6.19 15.18 9.38
C ASP A 79 -6.60 14.10 8.36
N ALA A 80 -5.62 13.37 7.82
CA ALA A 80 -5.79 12.27 6.88
C ALA A 80 -4.52 11.42 6.84
N ASN A 81 -4.65 10.13 6.48
CA ASN A 81 -3.49 9.25 6.32
C ASN A 81 -2.93 9.38 4.90
N ILE A 82 -1.90 10.22 4.73
CA ILE A 82 -1.22 10.45 3.46
C ILE A 82 0.18 9.84 3.54
N ASN A 83 0.46 8.92 2.61
CA ASN A 83 1.77 8.29 2.47
C ASN A 83 2.35 8.62 1.10
N PHE A 84 3.57 9.13 1.08
CA PHE A 84 4.35 9.36 -0.13
C PHE A 84 5.62 8.53 -0.06
N LYS A 85 5.88 7.76 -1.12
CA LYS A 85 7.09 6.96 -1.23
C LYS A 85 7.64 7.06 -2.64
N THR A 86 8.93 7.31 -2.75
CA THR A 86 9.66 7.35 -4.01
C THR A 86 11.04 6.73 -3.84
N SER A 87 11.56 6.17 -4.92
CA SER A 87 12.86 5.51 -4.98
C SER A 87 13.50 5.86 -6.31
N LYS A 88 14.74 6.33 -6.30
CA LYS A 88 15.49 6.62 -7.53
C LYS A 88 16.85 5.94 -7.47
N CYS A 89 17.09 5.05 -8.42
CA CYS A 89 18.39 4.42 -8.63
C CYS A 89 19.29 5.35 -9.46
N PHE A 90 20.57 5.41 -9.12
CA PHE A 90 21.58 6.12 -9.90
C PHE A 90 22.83 5.28 -10.08
N GLU A 91 23.50 5.52 -11.20
CA GLU A 91 24.78 4.91 -11.54
C GLU A 91 25.75 6.04 -11.89
N LYS A 92 26.92 6.08 -11.24
CA LYS A 92 27.98 7.04 -11.59
C LYS A 92 29.33 6.37 -11.64
N LYS A 93 30.09 6.72 -12.67
CA LYS A 93 31.47 6.28 -12.82
C LYS A 93 32.37 7.33 -12.20
N VAL A 94 32.93 7.03 -11.03
CA VAL A 94 33.98 7.86 -10.45
C VAL A 94 35.34 7.31 -10.85
N ARG A 95 36.25 8.20 -11.26
CA ARG A 95 37.63 7.79 -11.57
C ARG A 95 38.36 7.50 -10.26
N VAL A 96 38.84 6.27 -10.11
CA VAL A 96 39.69 5.88 -8.98
C VAL A 96 41.03 6.61 -9.09
N ASN A 97 41.33 7.46 -8.11
CA ASN A 97 42.66 8.06 -7.97
C ASN A 97 43.49 7.25 -6.96
N ARG A 98 44.82 7.31 -7.05
CA ARG A 98 45.73 6.72 -6.05
C ARG A 98 45.74 7.50 -4.73
N ASP A 99 45.16 8.70 -4.74
CA ASP A 99 44.92 9.52 -3.55
C ASP A 99 43.54 9.20 -2.95
N VAL A 100 43.55 8.64 -1.74
CA VAL A 100 42.35 8.19 -1.01
C VAL A 100 41.48 9.37 -0.56
N ASP A 101 42.09 10.49 -0.18
CA ASP A 101 41.36 11.68 0.29
C ASP A 101 40.66 12.37 -0.87
N MET A 102 41.33 12.44 -2.02
CA MET A 102 40.71 12.99 -3.23
C MET A 102 39.64 12.05 -3.81
N PHE A 103 39.85 10.72 -3.73
CA PHE A 103 38.83 9.76 -4.11
C PHE A 103 37.57 9.88 -3.24
N SER A 104 37.71 9.90 -1.92
CA SER A 104 36.56 10.03 -0.99
C SER A 104 35.81 11.36 -1.18
N SER A 105 36.53 12.47 -1.40
CA SER A 105 35.92 13.78 -1.70
C SER A 105 35.12 13.77 -3.01
N ASN A 106 35.59 13.04 -4.03
CA ASN A 106 34.86 12.88 -5.28
C ASN A 106 33.57 12.06 -5.11
N ILE A 107 33.57 11.04 -4.23
CA ILE A 107 32.37 10.26 -3.91
C ILE A 107 31.33 11.15 -3.20
N LEU A 108 31.75 11.88 -2.17
CA LEU A 108 30.85 12.77 -1.42
C LEU A 108 30.26 13.87 -2.32
N SER A 109 31.08 14.42 -3.23
CA SER A 109 30.61 15.39 -4.23
C SER A 109 29.58 14.79 -5.18
N ALA A 110 29.81 13.55 -5.63
CA ALA A 110 28.87 12.82 -6.48
C ALA A 110 27.54 12.54 -5.77
N ILE A 111 27.57 12.13 -4.49
CA ILE A 111 26.37 11.92 -3.68
C ILE A 111 25.59 13.22 -3.52
N ASN A 112 26.25 14.31 -3.11
CA ASN A 112 25.62 15.60 -2.91
C ASN A 112 24.98 16.13 -4.21
N GLU A 113 25.61 15.94 -5.37
CA GLU A 113 25.02 16.30 -6.67
C GLU A 113 23.70 15.56 -6.92
N TYR A 114 23.63 14.25 -6.62
CA TYR A 114 22.42 13.46 -6.81
C TYR A 114 21.33 13.78 -5.80
N GLU A 115 21.67 14.01 -4.54
CA GLU A 115 20.71 14.42 -3.51
C GLU A 115 20.03 15.74 -3.91
N ASN A 116 20.82 16.72 -4.37
CA ASN A 116 20.29 18.00 -4.85
C ASN A 116 19.43 17.85 -6.10
N TYR A 117 19.83 16.99 -7.04
CA TYR A 117 19.04 16.70 -8.24
C TYR A 117 17.69 16.08 -7.90
N ILE A 118 17.65 15.11 -6.99
CA ILE A 118 16.40 14.47 -6.55
C ILE A 118 15.50 15.46 -5.83
N LEU A 119 16.06 16.30 -4.95
CA LEU A 119 15.29 17.33 -4.26
C LEU A 119 14.66 18.32 -5.25
N TYR A 120 15.42 18.77 -6.24
CA TYR A 120 14.92 19.65 -7.30
C TYR A 120 13.81 18.98 -8.13
N ASP A 121 14.02 17.74 -8.56
CA ASP A 121 13.05 16.95 -9.32
C ASP A 121 11.74 16.75 -8.54
N LEU A 122 11.83 16.43 -7.24
CA LEU A 122 10.67 16.30 -6.35
C LEU A 122 9.93 17.60 -6.16
N ASN A 123 10.63 18.71 -5.95
CA ASN A 123 9.99 20.02 -5.83
C ASN A 123 9.23 20.41 -7.10
N ASN A 124 9.80 20.13 -8.27
CA ASN A 124 9.10 20.34 -9.54
C ASN A 124 7.89 19.41 -9.68
N PHE A 125 8.01 18.14 -9.29
CA PHE A 125 6.91 17.19 -9.30
C PHE A 125 5.75 17.66 -8.41
N PHE A 126 6.03 18.09 -7.18
CA PHE A 126 4.98 18.62 -6.28
C PHE A 126 4.37 19.91 -6.80
N THR A 127 5.16 20.80 -7.40
CA THR A 127 4.65 22.02 -8.04
C THR A 127 3.70 21.70 -9.19
N ASN A 128 4.09 20.75 -10.06
CA ASN A 128 3.27 20.31 -11.18
C ASN A 128 2.00 19.59 -10.73
N ILE A 129 2.09 18.73 -9.72
CA ILE A 129 0.91 18.11 -9.10
C ILE A 129 -0.01 19.17 -8.53
N THR A 130 0.51 20.19 -7.86
CA THR A 130 -0.31 21.26 -7.30
C THR A 130 -1.07 21.97 -8.42
N ASN A 131 -0.41 22.28 -9.53
CA ASN A 131 -1.05 22.88 -10.70
C ASN A 131 -2.13 21.94 -11.30
N VAL A 132 -1.87 20.63 -11.39
CA VAL A 132 -2.85 19.64 -11.85
C VAL A 132 -4.03 19.53 -10.88
N LEU A 133 -3.76 19.47 -9.57
CA LEU A 133 -4.79 19.42 -8.55
C LEU A 133 -5.62 20.72 -8.52
N GLU A 134 -5.02 21.87 -8.81
CA GLU A 134 -5.75 23.12 -9.03
C GLU A 134 -6.65 23.05 -10.26
N THR A 135 -6.22 22.41 -11.35
CA THR A 135 -7.12 22.14 -12.49
C THR A 135 -8.20 21.10 -12.19
N VAL A 136 -7.95 20.16 -11.26
CA VAL A 136 -8.93 19.15 -10.81
C VAL A 136 -9.87 19.69 -9.74
N LYS A 137 -9.51 20.80 -9.06
CA LYS A 137 -10.28 21.40 -7.95
C LYS A 137 -11.66 21.92 -8.32
N GLU A 138 -12.02 21.94 -9.61
CA GLU A 138 -13.41 22.00 -10.02
C GLU A 138 -13.65 21.06 -11.20
N LEU A 139 -13.75 19.75 -10.93
CA LEU A 139 -14.76 18.94 -11.64
C LEU A 139 -16.15 19.46 -11.24
N LYS A 140 -16.46 20.69 -11.65
CA LYS A 140 -17.83 21.19 -11.79
C LYS A 140 -18.42 20.43 -12.95
N TYR A 141 -18.79 19.18 -12.70
CA TYR A 141 -19.71 18.49 -13.59
C TYR A 141 -20.97 19.36 -13.72
N PRO A 142 -21.59 19.43 -14.91
CA PRO A 142 -22.93 19.99 -15.02
C PRO A 142 -23.81 19.36 -13.94
N GLU A 143 -24.59 20.18 -13.22
CA GLU A 143 -25.49 19.70 -12.14
C GLU A 143 -26.37 18.54 -12.63
N GLU A 144 -26.75 18.59 -13.90
CA GLU A 144 -27.45 17.54 -14.62
C GLU A 144 -26.69 16.19 -14.64
N LEU A 145 -25.41 16.18 -14.99
CA LEU A 145 -24.60 14.94 -15.01
C LEU A 145 -24.42 14.36 -13.62
N GLU A 146 -24.24 15.20 -12.60
CA GLU A 146 -24.13 14.73 -11.22
C GLU A 146 -25.46 14.16 -10.69
N ASN A 147 -26.60 14.71 -11.12
CA ASN A 147 -27.92 14.15 -10.83
C ASN A 147 -28.08 12.75 -11.45
N TYR A 148 -27.68 12.57 -12.71
CA TYR A 148 -27.66 11.25 -13.35
C TYR A 148 -26.75 10.27 -12.61
N ARG A 149 -25.52 10.68 -12.26
CA ARG A 149 -24.57 9.84 -11.53
C ARG A 149 -25.14 9.37 -10.19
N LYS A 150 -25.71 10.28 -9.39
CA LYS A 150 -26.30 9.97 -8.07
C LYS A 150 -27.49 9.02 -8.17
N GLU A 151 -28.39 9.24 -9.13
CA GLU A 151 -29.55 8.35 -9.34
C GLU A 151 -29.11 6.97 -9.81
N CYS A 152 -28.13 6.88 -10.71
CA CYS A 152 -27.54 5.63 -11.15
C CYS A 152 -26.82 4.89 -10.01
N ASP A 153 -26.06 5.61 -9.16
CA ASP A 153 -25.35 5.04 -8.02
C ASP A 153 -26.32 4.41 -7.02
N LYS A 154 -27.40 5.13 -6.68
CA LYS A 154 -28.46 4.62 -5.80
C LYS A 154 -29.09 3.34 -6.35
N LYS A 155 -29.48 3.33 -7.63
CA LYS A 155 -30.07 2.15 -8.28
C LYS A 155 -29.08 0.99 -8.39
N LEU A 156 -27.80 1.28 -8.61
CA LEU A 156 -26.76 0.25 -8.68
C LEU A 156 -26.54 -0.40 -7.31
N VAL A 157 -26.55 0.38 -6.23
CA VAL A 157 -26.50 -0.15 -4.85
C VAL A 157 -27.68 -1.08 -4.58
N ASP A 158 -28.90 -0.67 -4.93
CA ASP A 158 -30.10 -1.49 -4.76
C ASP A 158 -30.01 -2.80 -5.57
N TYR A 159 -29.60 -2.70 -6.84
CA TYR A 159 -29.37 -3.86 -7.71
C TYR A 159 -28.33 -4.81 -7.10
N VAL A 160 -27.20 -4.29 -6.62
CA VAL A 160 -26.13 -5.12 -6.06
C VAL A 160 -26.60 -5.81 -4.78
N GLN A 161 -27.33 -5.11 -3.92
CA GLN A 161 -27.92 -5.70 -2.73
C GLN A 161 -28.96 -6.78 -3.06
N GLU A 162 -29.84 -6.58 -4.04
CA GLU A 162 -30.86 -7.57 -4.39
C GLU A 162 -30.25 -8.85 -5.01
N HIS A 163 -29.29 -8.68 -5.91
CA HIS A 163 -28.74 -9.76 -6.72
C HIS A 163 -27.59 -10.51 -6.03
N TYR A 164 -26.70 -9.82 -5.31
CA TYR A 164 -25.51 -10.42 -4.72
C TYR A 164 -25.67 -10.73 -3.23
N LYS A 165 -26.66 -10.20 -2.50
CA LYS A 165 -26.92 -10.64 -1.10
C LYS A 165 -27.30 -12.11 -1.00
N LYS A 166 -27.91 -12.70 -2.05
CA LYS A 166 -28.24 -14.13 -2.09
C LYS A 166 -27.00 -15.01 -2.26
N TRP A 167 -25.85 -14.44 -2.64
CA TRP A 167 -24.62 -15.17 -2.87
C TRP A 167 -23.99 -15.73 -1.60
N SER A 168 -24.27 -15.13 -0.44
CA SER A 168 -23.89 -15.70 0.86
C SER A 168 -24.69 -16.96 1.21
N ASN A 169 -25.83 -17.20 0.55
CA ASN A 169 -26.76 -18.28 0.88
C ASN A 169 -26.67 -19.48 -0.06
N LEU A 170 -25.83 -19.43 -1.09
CA LEU A 170 -25.73 -20.43 -2.15
C LEU A 170 -24.40 -21.19 -2.09
N GLN A 171 -24.48 -22.50 -1.89
CA GLN A 171 -23.32 -23.39 -1.91
C GLN A 171 -22.74 -23.43 -3.31
N THR A 172 -21.46 -23.12 -3.44
CA THR A 172 -20.77 -23.31 -4.72
C THR A 172 -20.38 -24.77 -4.88
N ILE A 173 -20.53 -25.29 -6.10
CA ILE A 173 -20.17 -26.67 -6.48
C ILE A 173 -18.69 -26.96 -6.20
N ASN A 174 -17.83 -25.93 -6.30
CA ASN A 174 -16.39 -26.05 -6.11
C ASN A 174 -15.98 -26.30 -4.64
N TYR A 175 -16.84 -26.00 -3.68
CA TYR A 175 -16.55 -26.14 -2.24
C TYR A 175 -17.80 -26.61 -1.47
N PRO A 176 -18.24 -27.86 -1.67
CA PRO A 176 -19.50 -28.37 -1.11
C PRO A 176 -19.47 -28.56 0.42
N GLU A 177 -18.28 -28.59 1.03
CA GLU A 177 -18.09 -28.86 2.46
C GLU A 177 -18.17 -27.62 3.37
N VAL A 178 -18.31 -26.41 2.80
CA VAL A 178 -18.37 -25.17 3.59
C VAL A 178 -19.77 -25.03 4.21
N HIS A 179 -19.87 -25.06 5.54
CA HIS A 179 -21.14 -24.83 6.24
C HIS A 179 -21.59 -23.36 6.14
N ILE A 180 -22.48 -23.05 5.19
CA ILE A 180 -23.04 -21.71 4.96
C ILE A 180 -23.73 -21.12 6.21
N LYS A 181 -24.29 -21.96 7.09
CA LYS A 181 -25.00 -21.52 8.30
C LYS A 181 -24.09 -21.25 9.51
N SER A 182 -22.77 -21.38 9.37
CA SER A 182 -21.82 -21.09 10.45
C SER A 182 -21.74 -19.58 10.70
N PRO A 183 -21.64 -19.10 11.95
CA PRO A 183 -21.36 -17.70 12.27
C PRO A 183 -20.03 -17.20 11.66
N ASN A 184 -19.12 -18.13 11.38
CA ASN A 184 -17.84 -17.92 10.71
C ASN A 184 -17.88 -18.38 9.24
N GLY A 185 -19.07 -18.55 8.65
CA GLY A 185 -19.28 -19.03 7.29
C GLY A 185 -19.10 -17.95 6.22
N LEU A 186 -19.19 -18.39 4.95
CA LEU A 186 -19.03 -17.63 3.70
C LEU A 186 -19.41 -16.13 3.85
N ARG A 187 -18.40 -15.25 3.78
CA ARG A 187 -18.61 -13.80 3.78
C ARG A 187 -18.53 -13.30 2.34
N SER A 188 -19.60 -12.68 1.87
CA SER A 188 -19.60 -11.99 0.58
C SER A 188 -19.60 -10.50 0.82
N GLU A 189 -18.58 -9.83 0.31
CA GLU A 189 -18.52 -8.38 0.26
C GLU A 189 -18.86 -7.93 -1.15
N HIS A 190 -19.70 -6.91 -1.24
CA HIS A 190 -20.13 -6.35 -2.50
C HIS A 190 -20.08 -4.84 -2.38
N CYS A 191 -19.43 -4.21 -3.35
CA CYS A 191 -19.39 -2.77 -3.48
C CYS A 191 -19.69 -2.37 -4.92
N SER A 192 -20.26 -1.18 -5.06
CA SER A 192 -20.58 -0.59 -6.34
C SER A 192 -20.19 0.87 -6.34
N SER A 193 -19.85 1.38 -7.51
CA SER A 193 -19.60 2.80 -7.69
C SER A 193 -19.93 3.22 -9.12
N VAL A 194 -20.47 4.43 -9.26
CA VAL A 194 -20.74 5.05 -10.55
C VAL A 194 -19.90 6.31 -10.71
N TYR A 195 -19.09 6.33 -11.75
CA TYR A 195 -18.31 7.49 -12.18
C TYR A 195 -18.95 8.13 -13.40
N ALA A 196 -18.78 9.44 -13.54
CA ALA A 196 -19.32 10.19 -14.66
C ALA A 196 -18.24 11.10 -15.25
N TYR A 197 -18.24 11.25 -16.57
CA TYR A 197 -17.52 12.33 -17.26
C TYR A 197 -18.31 12.80 -18.48
N ASN A 198 -18.06 14.04 -18.88
CA ASN A 198 -18.62 14.65 -20.09
C ASN A 198 -17.53 14.77 -21.15
N GLU A 199 -17.82 14.36 -22.38
CA GLU A 199 -16.96 14.56 -23.54
C GLU A 199 -17.85 14.91 -24.75
N GLU A 200 -17.61 16.06 -25.37
CA GLU A 200 -18.30 16.51 -26.59
C GLU A 200 -19.85 16.47 -26.50
N ASP A 201 -20.42 16.98 -25.40
CA ASP A 201 -21.87 16.98 -25.10
C ASP A 201 -22.49 15.58 -24.90
N ILE A 202 -21.67 14.54 -24.76
CA ILE A 202 -22.08 13.19 -24.43
C ILE A 202 -21.72 12.88 -22.98
N PHE A 203 -22.71 12.45 -22.21
CA PHE A 203 -22.53 12.01 -20.83
C PHE A 203 -22.16 10.53 -20.79
N TYR A 204 -20.97 10.24 -20.29
CA TYR A 204 -20.49 8.88 -20.07
C TYR A 204 -20.61 8.51 -18.60
N LEU A 205 -21.22 7.35 -18.34
CA LEU A 205 -21.38 6.77 -17.02
C LEU A 205 -20.65 5.41 -16.96
N PHE A 206 -19.78 5.26 -15.98
CA PHE A 206 -19.00 4.04 -15.74
C PHE A 206 -19.51 3.36 -14.48
N PHE A 207 -20.03 2.15 -14.66
CA PHE A 207 -20.57 1.33 -13.58
C PHE A 207 -19.53 0.30 -13.19
N ILE A 208 -19.12 0.33 -11.92
CA ILE A 208 -18.22 -0.67 -11.35
C ILE A 208 -19.01 -1.47 -10.33
N ILE A 209 -19.00 -2.80 -10.48
CA ILE A 209 -19.51 -3.76 -9.50
C ILE A 209 -18.34 -4.66 -9.11
N CYS A 210 -18.01 -4.71 -7.83
CA CYS A 210 -17.05 -5.65 -7.30
C CYS A 210 -17.75 -6.57 -6.29
N CYS A 211 -17.58 -7.88 -6.49
CA CYS A 211 -18.16 -8.91 -5.64
C CYS A 211 -17.06 -9.89 -5.26
N ASP A 212 -16.71 -9.93 -3.98
CA ASP A 212 -15.76 -10.90 -3.44
C ASP A 212 -16.49 -11.89 -2.52
N ARG A 213 -15.97 -13.12 -2.47
CA ARG A 213 -16.41 -14.20 -1.60
C ARG A 213 -15.21 -14.77 -0.87
N SER A 214 -15.17 -14.57 0.44
CA SER A 214 -14.12 -15.12 1.31
C SER A 214 -14.66 -16.29 2.15
N TYR A 215 -13.82 -17.32 2.29
CA TYR A 215 -14.09 -18.50 3.10
C TYR A 215 -13.26 -18.44 4.38
N LEU A 216 -13.91 -18.22 5.52
CA LEU A 216 -13.30 -18.44 6.82
C LEU A 216 -13.44 -19.94 7.14
N LYS A 217 -12.38 -20.72 6.93
CA LYS A 217 -12.40 -22.17 7.16
C LYS A 217 -12.58 -22.45 8.66
N ASN A 218 -13.46 -23.41 8.96
CA ASN A 218 -13.78 -23.92 10.30
C ASN A 218 -12.53 -24.15 11.17
N PHE A 219 -12.32 -23.30 12.18
CA PHE A 219 -11.63 -23.71 13.41
C PHE A 219 -12.63 -24.47 14.27
N GLN A 220 -12.86 -25.75 14.00
CA GLN A 220 -13.50 -26.66 14.96
C GLN A 220 -12.48 -27.64 15.48
N TYR A 221 -12.30 -27.61 16.80
CA TYR A 221 -11.59 -28.58 17.59
C TYR A 221 -12.15 -29.99 17.35
N TYR A 222 -11.29 -30.92 16.95
CA TYR A 222 -11.27 -32.32 17.38
C TYR A 222 -9.81 -32.77 17.45
#